data_AF-A0A496B7C1-F1
#
_entry.id   AF-A0A496B7C1-F1
#
_cell.length_a   1.000
_cell.length_b   1.000
_cell.length_c   1.000
_cell.angle_alpha   90.00
_cell.angle_beta   90.00
_cell.angle_gamma   90.00
#
_symmetry.space_group_name_H-M   'P 1'
#
loop_
_entity.id
_entity.type
_entity.pdbx_description
1 polymer ?
#
loop_
_entity_poly.entity_id
_entity_poly.type
_entity_poly.pdbx_seq_one_letter_code
_entity_poly.pdbx_strand_id
1 'polypeptide(L)'
;CRGKHLPYISLADFDLGDADIRGELLRHAGNVFSGIISNDITAGDAGAKLADAALGDALSHSRFCTRAATAIFLYSFTGGQERGATLEQVKRSAARLPDTASVIDSAINRLNAHLFYLRTENGKSYFDTQPNLHRLVQIRMENVADEEVASRAEAQIKKSFTTSSGAKMKTFIAPRNGTDIPETPDLKLIVLPQRDDEFCRNVLELRGETPRTYRNTLFFLVPLSGSAEKLQTEMKRVLAYEAIGNDNSLNLSDAQQREVRKQLRHSGDALNDAVCQDYRILLIPTRDGFRAEDLGLPAHGMNTRLDEKVYETLCMKGELLSSIGPRNIAIRYLKDNDTVSTAQLYSSSLRTPGETRVLREAWITGIRQGVAQGQFGIGERMGGECIPRAFMQEAVEVTLGDNEVIIQPSLCTQQMVEPEVTPVPEPAPLPSPRPTPVPSPPIGIRFTLPQGRVSNVAQCLNALGTSVQIDLRAPAGQISQDAYEELLENLRTLGIVVEEV
;
A
#
# COMPACT_ATOMS: atom_id res chain seq x y z
N CYS A 1 32.74 -36.11 40.03
CA CYS A 1 31.48 -36.88 40.23
C CYS A 1 31.13 -37.16 41.69
N ARG A 2 32.08 -37.29 42.63
CA ARG A 2 31.72 -37.33 44.06
C ARG A 2 31.11 -35.99 44.50
N GLY A 3 29.87 -36.00 44.97
CA GLY A 3 29.15 -34.83 45.50
C GLY A 3 28.06 -34.21 44.62
N LYS A 4 27.86 -34.67 43.38
CA LYS A 4 26.74 -34.23 42.52
C LYS A 4 25.72 -35.38 42.38
N HIS A 5 24.46 -35.17 42.79
CA HIS A 5 23.36 -36.12 42.59
C HIS A 5 22.97 -36.21 41.10
N LEU A 6 23.81 -36.85 40.28
CA LEU A 6 23.56 -37.09 38.86
C LEU A 6 23.13 -38.56 38.66
N PRO A 7 21.98 -38.82 38.00
CA PRO A 7 21.51 -40.19 37.78
C PRO A 7 22.36 -40.96 36.76
N TYR A 8 23.01 -40.26 35.83
CA TYR A 8 24.00 -40.80 34.89
C TYR A 8 24.93 -39.68 34.41
N ILE A 9 26.05 -40.05 33.80
CA ILE A 9 26.99 -39.12 33.16
C ILE A 9 26.65 -39.06 31.67
N SER A 10 26.54 -37.85 31.13
CA SER A 10 26.32 -37.59 29.71
C SER A 10 27.37 -36.64 29.12
N LEU A 11 27.30 -36.41 27.81
CA LEU A 11 28.13 -35.41 27.13
C LEU A 11 27.94 -34.00 27.70
N ALA A 12 26.77 -33.69 28.26
CA ALA A 12 26.50 -32.39 28.87
C ALA A 12 27.20 -32.18 30.23
N ASP A 13 27.86 -33.20 30.77
CA ASP A 13 28.57 -33.13 32.06
C ASP A 13 30.09 -32.88 31.91
N PHE A 14 30.60 -32.76 30.68
CA PHE A 14 31.96 -32.28 30.43
C PHE A 14 32.10 -30.83 30.87
N ASP A 15 33.01 -30.55 31.79
CA ASP A 15 33.27 -29.19 32.25
C ASP A 15 34.19 -28.48 31.27
N LEU A 16 33.61 -27.79 30.29
CA LEU A 16 34.36 -26.97 29.33
C LEU A 16 35.01 -25.74 29.99
N GLY A 17 34.69 -25.43 31.25
CA GLY A 17 35.38 -24.42 32.05
C GLY A 17 36.75 -24.87 32.54
N ASP A 18 36.94 -26.18 32.72
CA ASP A 18 38.22 -26.77 33.10
C ASP A 18 39.24 -26.64 31.96
N ALA A 19 40.43 -26.12 32.29
CA ALA A 19 41.46 -25.79 31.30
C ALA A 19 42.07 -27.05 30.66
N ASP A 20 42.21 -28.14 31.41
CA ASP A 20 42.82 -29.37 30.92
C ASP A 20 41.84 -30.12 30.01
N ILE A 21 40.58 -30.23 30.42
CA ILE A 21 39.51 -30.84 29.60
C ILE A 21 39.33 -30.04 28.30
N ARG A 22 39.22 -28.71 28.40
CA ARG A 22 39.08 -27.84 27.22
C ARG A 22 40.32 -27.93 26.32
N GLY A 23 41.51 -27.95 26.90
CA GLY A 23 42.77 -28.07 26.17
C GLY A 23 42.84 -29.35 25.35
N GLU A 24 42.51 -30.50 25.93
CA GLU A 24 42.51 -31.78 25.21
C GLU A 24 41.48 -31.79 24.09
N LEU A 25 40.26 -31.30 24.32
CA LEU A 25 39.23 -31.23 23.26
C LEU A 25 39.66 -30.32 22.09
N LEU A 26 40.26 -29.17 22.38
CA LEU A 26 40.72 -28.23 21.35
C LEU A 26 41.89 -28.77 20.52
N ARG A 27 42.67 -29.74 21.02
CA ARG A 27 43.69 -30.42 20.20
C ARG A 27 43.09 -31.19 19.03
N HIS A 28 41.87 -31.72 19.21
CA HIS A 28 41.15 -32.47 18.19
C HIS A 28 40.20 -31.58 17.37
N ALA A 29 39.52 -30.63 18.01
CA ALA A 29 38.56 -29.72 17.38
C ALA A 29 39.21 -28.53 16.65
N GLY A 30 40.39 -28.10 17.11
CA GLY A 30 41.11 -26.91 16.64
C GLY A 30 40.95 -25.71 17.59
N ASN A 31 42.03 -24.95 17.74
CA ASN A 31 42.11 -23.81 18.68
C ASN A 31 41.12 -22.67 18.38
N VAL A 32 40.61 -22.59 17.15
CA VAL A 32 39.60 -21.59 16.73
C VAL A 32 38.32 -21.67 17.57
N PHE A 33 38.00 -22.84 18.12
CA PHE A 33 36.81 -23.03 18.97
C PHE A 33 36.99 -22.57 20.42
N SER A 34 38.20 -22.20 20.84
CA SER A 34 38.44 -21.70 22.21
C SER A 34 37.60 -20.45 22.51
N GLY A 35 37.59 -19.50 21.57
CA GLY A 35 36.76 -18.30 21.68
C GLY A 35 35.25 -18.59 21.66
N ILE A 36 34.85 -19.62 20.91
CA ILE A 36 33.45 -20.06 20.81
C ILE A 36 32.98 -20.67 22.13
N ILE A 37 33.78 -21.57 22.73
CA ILE A 37 33.50 -22.15 24.05
C ILE A 37 33.38 -21.05 25.10
N SER A 38 34.25 -20.04 25.05
CA SER A 38 34.18 -18.88 25.93
C SER A 38 32.86 -18.12 25.75
N ASN A 39 32.60 -17.62 24.54
CA ASN A 39 31.50 -16.69 24.26
C ASN A 39 30.11 -17.35 24.32
N ASP A 40 29.97 -18.58 23.84
CA ASP A 40 28.64 -19.21 23.74
C ASP A 40 28.30 -20.13 24.92
N ILE A 41 29.30 -20.62 25.69
CA ILE A 41 29.06 -21.66 26.71
C ILE A 41 29.56 -21.27 28.11
N THR A 42 30.81 -20.82 28.25
CA THR A 42 31.50 -20.83 29.57
C THR A 42 31.66 -19.48 30.25
N ALA A 43 31.78 -18.36 29.51
CA ALA A 43 31.90 -17.01 30.07
C ALA A 43 30.70 -16.63 30.96
N GLY A 44 30.85 -15.62 31.82
CA GLY A 44 29.79 -15.18 32.75
C GLY A 44 28.52 -14.72 32.03
N ASP A 45 28.71 -14.02 30.92
CA ASP A 45 27.72 -13.47 29.99
C ASP A 45 27.51 -14.35 28.74
N ALA A 46 27.92 -15.63 28.80
CA ALA A 46 27.85 -16.51 27.65
C ALA A 46 26.41 -16.73 27.13
N GLY A 47 26.28 -16.88 25.81
CA GLY A 47 24.98 -17.01 25.14
C GLY A 47 24.08 -18.11 25.73
N ALA A 48 24.63 -19.28 26.06
CA ALA A 48 23.84 -20.37 26.64
C ALA A 48 23.35 -20.06 28.07
N LYS A 49 24.08 -19.27 28.84
CA LYS A 49 23.67 -18.83 30.19
C LYS A 49 22.62 -17.73 30.13
N LEU A 50 22.73 -16.82 29.16
CA LEU A 50 21.69 -15.85 28.86
C LEU A 50 20.40 -16.55 28.43
N ALA A 51 20.50 -17.58 27.60
CA ALA A 51 19.36 -18.41 27.20
C ALA A 51 18.73 -19.16 28.40
N ASP A 52 19.54 -19.65 29.34
CA ASP A 52 19.06 -20.25 30.59
C ASP A 52 18.30 -19.25 31.47
N ALA A 53 18.82 -18.02 31.62
CA ALA A 53 18.14 -16.96 32.36
C ALA A 53 16.78 -16.58 31.73
N ALA A 54 16.68 -16.66 30.40
CA ALA A 54 15.45 -16.38 29.66
C ALA A 54 14.36 -17.47 29.73
N LEU A 55 14.66 -18.65 30.31
CA LEU A 55 13.69 -19.75 30.50
C LEU A 55 12.74 -19.56 31.71
N GLY A 56 12.94 -18.51 32.50
CA GLY A 56 12.14 -18.17 33.69
C GLY A 56 12.65 -18.83 34.98
N ASP A 57 12.33 -18.22 36.13
CA ASP A 57 12.93 -18.55 37.44
C ASP A 57 12.84 -20.04 37.82
N ALA A 58 11.71 -20.69 37.53
CA ALA A 58 11.46 -22.09 37.85
C ALA A 58 12.39 -23.09 37.10
N LEU A 59 12.97 -22.68 35.98
CA LEU A 59 13.77 -23.54 35.09
C LEU A 59 15.21 -23.06 34.92
N SER A 60 15.51 -21.82 35.31
CA SER A 60 16.86 -21.23 35.31
C SER A 60 17.88 -22.11 36.08
N HIS A 61 17.44 -22.81 37.13
CA HIS A 61 18.27 -23.70 37.94
C HIS A 61 18.68 -25.00 37.23
N SER A 62 17.95 -25.43 36.19
CA SER A 62 18.28 -26.64 35.43
C SER A 62 19.53 -26.46 34.56
N ARG A 63 19.82 -25.21 34.17
CA ARG A 63 20.90 -24.85 33.23
C ARG A 63 20.84 -25.68 31.95
N PHE A 64 19.61 -25.94 31.48
CA PHE A 64 19.35 -26.84 30.37
C PHE A 64 20.01 -26.33 29.08
N CYS A 65 19.95 -25.03 28.78
CA CYS A 65 20.58 -24.44 27.60
C CYS A 65 22.10 -24.60 27.65
N THR A 66 22.75 -24.34 28.79
CA THR A 66 24.19 -24.57 28.96
C THR A 66 24.57 -26.04 28.76
N ARG A 67 23.78 -26.96 29.31
CA ARG A 67 23.97 -28.42 29.15
C ARG A 67 23.79 -28.87 27.70
N ALA A 68 22.74 -28.38 27.04
CA ALA A 68 22.46 -28.65 25.63
C ALA A 68 23.57 -28.11 24.73
N ALA A 69 24.02 -26.86 24.95
CA ALA A 69 25.13 -26.27 24.21
C ALA A 69 26.43 -27.09 24.37
N THR A 70 26.73 -27.56 25.59
CA THR A 70 27.90 -28.43 25.84
C THR A 70 27.81 -29.75 25.08
N ALA A 71 26.66 -30.42 25.11
CA ALA A 71 26.46 -31.65 24.37
C ALA A 71 26.55 -31.44 22.85
N ILE A 72 25.91 -30.38 22.34
CA ILE A 72 25.96 -30.03 20.91
C ILE A 72 27.39 -29.74 20.46
N PHE A 73 28.17 -29.02 21.27
CA PHE A 73 29.58 -28.75 20.99
C PHE A 73 30.35 -30.06 20.79
N LEU A 74 30.22 -31.02 21.70
CA LEU A 74 30.89 -32.32 21.57
C LEU A 74 30.40 -33.12 20.35
N TYR A 75 29.10 -33.09 20.06
CA TYR A 75 28.54 -33.70 18.85
C TYR A 75 28.96 -33.01 17.55
N SER A 76 29.53 -31.80 17.61
CA SER A 76 30.03 -31.10 16.43
C SER A 76 31.33 -31.69 15.90
N PHE A 77 32.06 -32.45 16.74
CA PHE A 77 33.36 -33.04 16.43
C PHE A 77 33.33 -34.57 16.44
N THR A 78 32.27 -35.15 15.87
CA THR A 78 32.19 -36.58 15.62
C THR A 78 33.18 -36.98 14.53
N GLY A 79 34.00 -37.99 14.75
CA GLY A 79 34.95 -38.51 13.74
C GLY A 79 34.30 -39.22 12.53
N GLY A 80 33.00 -39.01 12.30
CA GLY A 80 32.21 -39.61 11.22
C GLY A 80 31.87 -38.61 10.11
N GLN A 81 31.18 -39.09 9.06
CA GLN A 81 30.73 -38.27 7.93
C GLN A 81 29.67 -37.22 8.33
N GLU A 82 28.93 -37.48 9.40
CA GLU A 82 27.86 -36.60 9.88
C GLU A 82 28.30 -35.82 11.12
N ARG A 83 28.15 -34.49 11.07
CA ARG A 83 28.38 -33.57 12.20
C ARG A 83 27.06 -33.13 12.85
N GLY A 84 27.07 -32.94 14.17
CA GLY A 84 25.99 -32.34 14.93
C GLY A 84 25.04 -33.31 15.65
N ALA A 85 24.24 -32.75 16.55
CA ALA A 85 23.31 -33.46 17.42
C ALA A 85 21.88 -33.35 16.89
N THR A 86 21.16 -34.46 16.84
CA THR A 86 19.70 -34.43 16.66
C THR A 86 19.00 -33.93 17.93
N LEU A 87 17.76 -33.44 17.80
CA LEU A 87 16.93 -33.05 18.93
C LEU A 87 16.83 -34.15 20.01
N GLU A 88 16.71 -35.42 19.59
CA GLU A 88 16.66 -36.57 20.50
C GLU A 88 17.98 -36.80 21.26
N GLN A 89 19.12 -36.61 20.59
CA GLN A 89 20.45 -36.72 21.21
C GLN A 89 20.68 -35.59 22.22
N VAL A 90 20.23 -34.37 21.90
CA VAL A 90 20.25 -33.24 22.83
C VAL A 90 19.36 -33.53 24.03
N LYS A 91 18.11 -33.98 23.82
CA LYS A 91 17.19 -34.42 24.89
C LYS A 91 17.84 -35.43 25.81
N ARG A 92 18.40 -36.51 25.24
CA ARG A 92 19.05 -37.59 26.01
C ARG A 92 20.26 -37.12 26.81
N SER A 93 21.02 -36.16 26.28
CA SER A 93 22.26 -35.72 26.91
C SER A 93 22.01 -34.61 27.95
N ALA A 94 21.13 -33.66 27.66
CA ALA A 94 20.94 -32.47 28.47
C ALA A 94 19.83 -32.59 29.52
N ALA A 95 18.75 -33.33 29.26
CA ALA A 95 17.59 -33.36 30.15
C ALA A 95 17.87 -34.08 31.48
N ARG A 96 17.18 -33.65 32.53
CA ARG A 96 17.15 -34.23 33.88
C ARG A 96 15.70 -34.41 34.34
N LEU A 97 15.50 -35.16 35.44
CA LEU A 97 14.17 -35.51 35.96
C LEU A 97 13.20 -34.34 36.27
N PRO A 98 13.60 -33.06 36.47
CA PRO A 98 12.64 -31.95 36.54
C PRO A 98 12.31 -31.30 35.18
N ASP A 99 12.99 -31.66 34.08
CA ASP A 99 12.80 -31.00 32.77
C ASP A 99 11.60 -31.58 32.01
N THR A 100 10.66 -30.73 31.58
CA THR A 100 9.53 -31.14 30.74
C THR A 100 9.88 -31.08 29.25
N ALA A 101 9.23 -31.90 28.43
CA ALA A 101 9.48 -31.94 26.97
C ALA A 101 9.26 -30.57 26.28
N SER A 102 8.28 -29.79 26.73
CA SER A 102 7.98 -28.45 26.20
C SER A 102 9.13 -27.45 26.41
N VAL A 103 9.86 -27.57 27.51
CA VAL A 103 11.03 -26.73 27.81
C VAL A 103 12.18 -27.04 26.88
N ILE A 104 12.37 -28.31 26.54
CA ILE A 104 13.46 -28.77 25.70
C ILE A 104 13.30 -28.28 24.25
N ASP A 105 12.08 -28.33 23.71
CA ASP A 105 11.81 -27.85 22.35
C ASP A 105 11.92 -26.31 22.25
N SER A 106 11.53 -25.58 23.30
CA SER A 106 11.74 -24.12 23.39
C SER A 106 13.24 -23.76 23.54
N ALA A 107 14.00 -24.57 24.25
CA ALA A 107 15.41 -24.30 24.55
C ALA A 107 16.30 -24.31 23.30
N ILE A 108 16.09 -25.21 22.33
CA ILE A 108 16.89 -25.20 21.09
C ILE A 108 16.63 -23.94 20.26
N ASN A 109 15.37 -23.49 20.17
CA ASN A 109 15.03 -22.25 19.49
C ASN A 109 15.69 -21.04 20.18
N ARG A 110 15.70 -21.02 21.51
CA ARG A 110 16.41 -19.99 22.29
C ARG A 110 17.92 -20.05 22.07
N LEU A 111 18.51 -21.24 22.05
CA LEU A 111 19.92 -21.39 21.75
C LEU A 111 20.26 -20.83 20.36
N ASN A 112 19.46 -21.13 19.33
CA ASN A 112 19.64 -20.56 17.99
C ASN A 112 19.48 -19.02 17.96
N ALA A 113 18.69 -18.43 18.88
CA ALA A 113 18.51 -16.99 19.00
C ALA A 113 19.63 -16.28 19.77
N HIS A 114 20.33 -16.99 20.68
CA HIS A 114 21.33 -16.39 21.58
C HIS A 114 22.78 -16.74 21.23
N LEU A 115 23.05 -17.92 20.68
CA LEU A 115 24.42 -18.38 20.39
C LEU A 115 24.89 -17.87 19.03
N PHE A 116 26.12 -17.40 19.00
CA PHE A 116 26.73 -16.85 17.78
C PHE A 116 27.14 -17.93 16.80
N TYR A 117 27.54 -19.10 17.27
CA TYR A 117 28.20 -20.10 16.42
C TYR A 117 27.39 -21.38 16.27
N LEU A 118 26.20 -21.43 16.88
CA LEU A 118 25.28 -22.54 16.75
C LEU A 118 24.50 -22.45 15.43
N ARG A 119 24.54 -23.54 14.66
CA ARG A 119 23.77 -23.75 13.43
C ARG A 119 22.85 -24.94 13.59
N THR A 120 21.69 -24.89 12.93
CA THR A 120 20.78 -26.02 12.84
C THR A 120 20.42 -26.26 11.37
N GLU A 121 20.85 -27.39 10.82
CA GLU A 121 20.64 -27.76 9.41
C GLU A 121 20.25 -29.24 9.34
N ASN A 122 19.30 -29.59 8.48
CA ASN A 122 18.81 -30.98 8.29
C ASN A 122 18.43 -31.69 9.61
N GLY A 123 17.84 -30.95 10.56
CA GLY A 123 17.42 -31.49 11.86
C GLY A 123 18.56 -31.76 12.85
N LYS A 124 19.78 -31.30 12.56
CA LYS A 124 20.95 -31.43 13.44
C LYS A 124 21.50 -30.07 13.81
N SER A 125 21.85 -29.90 15.08
CA SER A 125 22.50 -28.70 15.59
C SER A 125 23.99 -28.92 15.81
N TYR A 126 24.83 -27.98 15.40
CA TYR A 126 26.29 -28.05 15.56
C TYR A 126 26.92 -26.66 15.68
N PHE A 127 28.08 -26.59 16.32
CA PHE A 127 28.92 -25.40 16.35
C PHE A 127 29.82 -25.34 15.12
N ASP A 128 29.89 -24.17 14.51
CA ASP A 128 30.75 -23.88 13.38
C ASP A 128 31.59 -22.64 13.68
N THR A 129 32.64 -22.40 12.89
CA THR A 129 33.47 -21.19 13.00
C THR A 129 32.80 -19.96 12.41
N GLN A 130 31.77 -20.15 11.58
CA GLN A 130 31.01 -19.08 10.96
C GLN A 130 29.89 -18.60 11.91
N PRO A 131 29.73 -17.28 12.09
CA PRO A 131 28.66 -16.75 12.90
C PRO A 131 27.29 -17.01 12.26
N ASN A 132 26.29 -17.26 13.09
CA ASN A 132 24.89 -17.39 12.77
C ASN A 132 24.38 -16.03 12.28
N LEU A 133 23.87 -16.02 11.04
CA LEU A 133 23.40 -14.80 10.39
C LEU A 133 22.24 -14.14 11.17
N HIS A 134 21.34 -14.93 11.76
CA HIS A 134 20.21 -14.40 12.53
C HIS A 134 20.69 -13.62 13.76
N ARG A 135 21.62 -14.21 14.52
CA ARG A 135 22.20 -13.55 15.70
C ARG A 135 22.97 -12.28 15.31
N LEU A 136 23.73 -12.36 14.22
CA LEU A 136 24.49 -11.22 13.71
C LEU A 136 23.58 -10.05 13.31
N VAL A 137 22.47 -10.33 12.62
CA VAL A 137 21.45 -9.34 12.25
C VAL A 137 20.86 -8.70 13.50
N GLN A 138 20.46 -9.51 14.49
CA GLN A 138 19.86 -9.00 15.73
C GLN A 138 20.80 -8.02 16.45
N ILE A 139 22.07 -8.38 16.60
CA ILE A 139 23.06 -7.50 17.25
C ILE A 139 23.28 -6.23 16.45
N ARG A 140 23.35 -6.33 15.12
CA ARG A 140 23.46 -5.15 14.28
C ARG A 140 22.25 -4.24 14.44
N MET A 141 21.02 -4.80 14.49
CA MET A 141 19.79 -4.06 14.76
C MET A 141 19.82 -3.32 16.10
N GLU A 142 20.30 -3.97 17.17
CA GLU A 142 20.44 -3.39 18.51
C GLU A 142 21.44 -2.22 18.54
N ASN A 143 22.41 -2.19 17.63
CA ASN A 143 23.45 -1.16 17.54
C ASN A 143 23.20 -0.10 16.46
N VAL A 144 22.08 -0.14 15.72
CA VAL A 144 21.74 0.92 14.75
C VAL A 144 21.31 2.18 15.51
N ALA A 145 21.92 3.30 15.17
CA ALA A 145 21.57 4.61 15.74
C ALA A 145 20.17 5.06 15.31
N ASP A 146 19.40 5.62 16.24
CA ASP A 146 18.02 6.04 15.97
C ASP A 146 17.95 7.20 14.95
N GLU A 147 18.97 8.06 14.89
CA GLU A 147 19.07 9.12 13.88
C GLU A 147 19.20 8.57 12.45
N GLU A 148 19.96 7.49 12.28
CA GLU A 148 20.12 6.81 10.99
C GLU A 148 18.80 6.18 10.55
N VAL A 149 18.09 5.55 11.48
CA VAL A 149 16.75 4.99 11.26
C VAL A 149 15.78 6.09 10.81
N ALA A 150 15.75 7.22 11.50
CA ALA A 150 14.85 8.33 11.17
C ALA A 150 15.12 8.90 9.76
N SER A 151 16.39 9.15 9.44
CA SER A 151 16.82 9.66 8.13
C SER A 151 16.44 8.70 6.99
N ARG A 152 16.69 7.39 7.18
CA ARG A 152 16.38 6.38 6.17
C ARG A 152 14.87 6.16 6.05
N ALA A 153 14.11 6.23 7.15
CA ALA A 153 12.65 6.19 7.14
C ALA A 153 12.07 7.35 6.33
N GLU A 154 12.56 8.58 6.54
CA GLU A 154 12.14 9.75 5.76
C GLU A 154 12.41 9.56 4.26
N ALA A 155 13.58 9.03 3.90
CA ALA A 155 13.91 8.73 2.51
C ALA A 155 13.00 7.64 1.90
N GLN A 156 12.66 6.61 2.69
CA GLN A 156 11.76 5.55 2.25
C GLN A 156 10.33 6.08 2.05
N ILE A 157 9.83 6.91 2.97
CA ILE A 157 8.55 7.61 2.82
C ILE A 157 8.57 8.44 1.53
N LYS A 158 9.62 9.25 1.32
CA LYS A 158 9.77 10.03 0.07
C LYS A 158 9.66 9.15 -1.17
N LYS A 159 10.34 8.01 -1.19
CA LYS A 159 10.29 7.04 -2.29
C LYS A 159 8.91 6.43 -2.49
N SER A 160 8.19 6.10 -1.42
CA SER A 160 6.83 5.55 -1.51
C SER A 160 5.81 6.55 -2.07
N PHE A 161 6.06 7.85 -1.92
CA PHE A 161 5.16 8.92 -2.35
C PHE A 161 5.65 9.71 -3.59
N THR A 162 6.83 9.40 -4.15
CA THR A 162 7.30 10.07 -5.38
C THR A 162 6.33 9.83 -6.53
N THR A 163 5.80 10.93 -7.08
CA THR A 163 4.80 10.95 -8.14
C THR A 163 5.37 10.34 -9.43
N SER A 164 4.75 9.26 -9.91
CA SER A 164 4.95 8.77 -11.27
C SER A 164 4.10 9.58 -12.26
N SER A 165 4.48 9.60 -13.53
CA SER A 165 3.67 10.22 -14.60
C SER A 165 2.23 9.71 -14.56
N GLY A 166 1.26 10.62 -14.36
CA GLY A 166 -0.18 10.28 -14.36
C GLY A 166 -0.92 10.37 -13.01
N ALA A 167 -0.26 10.77 -11.91
CA ALA A 167 -0.92 10.91 -10.62
C ALA A 167 -2.09 11.91 -10.65
N LYS A 168 -3.18 11.55 -9.97
CA LYS A 168 -4.41 12.37 -9.85
C LYS A 168 -4.29 13.50 -8.82
N MET A 169 -3.29 13.45 -7.95
CA MET A 169 -3.03 14.42 -6.89
C MET A 169 -1.55 14.79 -6.89
N LYS A 170 -1.25 16.05 -6.55
CA LYS A 170 0.13 16.53 -6.33
C LYS A 170 0.52 16.27 -4.89
N THR A 171 1.55 15.46 -4.67
CA THR A 171 1.98 15.05 -3.33
C THR A 171 3.11 15.94 -2.82
N PHE A 172 2.99 16.44 -1.59
CA PHE A 172 3.97 17.27 -0.89
C PHE A 172 4.36 16.57 0.41
N ILE A 173 5.65 16.25 0.56
CA ILE A 173 6.14 15.41 1.65
C ILE A 173 6.90 16.26 2.64
N ALA A 174 6.47 16.25 3.91
CA ALA A 174 7.05 17.01 5.01
C ALA A 174 7.33 18.49 4.66
N PRO A 175 6.34 19.24 4.13
CA PRO A 175 6.53 20.67 3.89
C PRO A 175 6.84 21.39 5.22
N ARG A 176 7.69 22.40 5.17
CA ARG A 176 8.10 23.18 6.35
C ARG A 176 7.07 24.26 6.67
N ASN A 177 6.38 24.78 5.66
CA ASN A 177 5.36 25.81 5.82
C ASN A 177 4.43 25.85 4.59
N GLY A 178 3.41 26.72 4.64
CA GLY A 178 2.44 26.86 3.56
C GLY A 178 3.00 27.39 2.23
N THR A 179 4.21 27.98 2.19
CA THR A 179 4.83 28.48 0.95
C THR A 179 5.37 27.36 0.06
N ASP A 180 5.71 26.21 0.65
CA ASP A 180 6.14 25.00 -0.06
C ASP A 180 4.99 24.37 -0.89
N ILE A 181 3.75 24.80 -0.66
CA ILE A 181 2.54 24.29 -1.29
C ILE A 181 1.96 25.38 -2.22
N PRO A 182 2.08 25.23 -3.56
CA PRO A 182 1.60 26.19 -4.54
C PRO A 182 0.11 26.52 -4.40
N GLU A 183 -0.28 27.73 -4.81
CA GLU A 183 -1.70 28.10 -4.96
C GLU A 183 -2.19 27.74 -6.36
N THR A 184 -2.63 26.50 -6.54
CA THR A 184 -3.19 26.00 -7.82
C THR A 184 -4.52 25.29 -7.57
N PRO A 185 -5.39 25.13 -8.58
CA PRO A 185 -6.65 24.38 -8.43
C PRO A 185 -6.46 22.85 -8.33
N ASP A 186 -5.24 22.34 -8.52
CA ASP A 186 -4.95 20.90 -8.45
C ASP A 186 -5.21 20.35 -7.04
N LEU A 187 -5.67 19.10 -6.94
CA LEU A 187 -5.76 18.38 -5.67
C LEU A 187 -4.35 18.13 -5.11
N LYS A 188 -4.18 18.34 -3.81
CA LYS A 188 -2.88 18.23 -3.13
C LYS A 188 -2.97 17.28 -1.95
N LEU A 189 -2.05 16.33 -1.90
CA LEU A 189 -1.87 15.42 -0.78
C LEU A 189 -0.63 15.84 0.00
N ILE A 190 -0.80 16.23 1.26
CA ILE A 190 0.27 16.69 2.14
C ILE A 190 0.57 15.58 3.13
N VAL A 191 1.77 15.01 3.06
CA VAL A 191 2.20 13.90 3.92
C VAL A 191 3.02 14.47 5.06
N LEU A 192 2.57 14.29 6.31
CA LEU A 192 3.26 14.80 7.50
C LEU A 192 3.87 13.67 8.32
N PRO A 193 5.08 13.87 8.89
CA PRO A 193 5.76 12.85 9.68
C PRO A 193 5.04 12.51 10.99
N GLN A 194 4.17 13.39 11.45
CA GLN A 194 3.32 13.22 12.62
C GLN A 194 2.06 14.07 12.45
N ARG A 195 1.02 13.77 13.23
CA ARG A 195 -0.19 14.59 13.26
C ARG A 195 0.09 15.92 13.95
N ASP A 196 -0.14 17.01 13.22
CA ASP A 196 -0.04 18.38 13.72
C ASP A 196 -1.25 19.19 13.23
N ASP A 197 -2.28 19.26 14.06
CA ASP A 197 -3.54 19.92 13.71
C ASP A 197 -3.39 21.45 13.57
N GLU A 198 -2.42 22.05 14.26
CA GLU A 198 -2.15 23.49 14.15
C GLU A 198 -1.49 23.82 12.82
N PHE A 199 -0.48 23.03 12.43
CA PHE A 199 0.14 23.13 11.11
C PHE A 199 -0.89 22.91 10.00
N CYS A 200 -1.73 21.88 10.11
CA CYS A 200 -2.79 21.62 9.13
C CYS A 200 -3.74 22.82 8.98
N ARG A 201 -4.18 23.43 10.09
CA ARG A 201 -5.02 24.63 10.05
C ARG A 201 -4.29 25.81 9.41
N ASN A 202 -3.05 26.06 9.79
CA ASN A 202 -2.24 27.16 9.24
C ASN A 202 -2.07 27.02 7.73
N VAL A 203 -1.72 25.82 7.24
CA VAL A 203 -1.58 25.54 5.80
C VAL A 203 -2.90 25.66 5.05
N LEU A 204 -4.01 25.28 5.69
CA LEU A 204 -5.35 25.41 5.11
C LEU A 204 -5.76 26.87 4.94
N GLU A 205 -5.40 27.73 5.89
CA GLU A 205 -5.79 29.14 5.90
C GLU A 205 -4.82 30.05 5.17
N LEU A 206 -3.52 29.73 5.16
CA LEU A 206 -2.46 30.62 4.72
C LEU A 206 -1.46 29.96 3.74
N ARG A 207 -0.91 30.78 2.86
CA ARG A 207 0.26 30.51 2.01
C ARG A 207 1.39 31.46 2.44
N GLY A 208 1.94 31.21 3.62
CA GLY A 208 2.83 32.17 4.29
C GLY A 208 2.00 33.27 4.96
N GLU A 209 2.13 34.52 4.51
CA GLU A 209 1.37 35.65 5.06
C GLU A 209 0.06 35.94 4.32
N THR A 210 -0.17 35.30 3.17
CA THR A 210 -1.36 35.55 2.34
C THR A 210 -2.45 34.50 2.59
N PRO A 211 -3.74 34.89 2.65
CA PRO A 211 -4.85 33.94 2.75
C PRO A 211 -4.90 32.98 1.55
N ARG A 212 -5.06 31.68 1.85
CA ARG A 212 -5.15 30.65 0.83
C ARG A 212 -6.54 30.64 0.18
N THR A 213 -6.56 30.56 -1.15
CA THR A 213 -7.80 30.54 -1.94
C THR A 213 -8.33 29.13 -2.12
N TYR A 214 -7.53 28.18 -2.61
CA TYR A 214 -7.98 26.83 -2.96
C TYR A 214 -7.96 25.86 -1.76
N ARG A 215 -8.57 26.27 -0.65
CA ARG A 215 -8.54 25.54 0.63
C ARG A 215 -9.14 24.14 0.53
N ASN A 216 -10.18 23.98 -0.29
CA ASN A 216 -10.87 22.71 -0.47
C ASN A 216 -10.09 21.71 -1.34
N THR A 217 -8.88 22.04 -1.79
CA THR A 217 -8.02 21.15 -2.61
C THR A 217 -6.97 20.40 -1.78
N LEU A 218 -6.85 20.72 -0.49
CA LEU A 218 -5.82 20.17 0.37
C LEU A 218 -6.33 18.96 1.15
N PHE A 219 -5.51 17.91 1.21
CA PHE A 219 -5.74 16.74 2.06
C PHE A 219 -4.45 16.43 2.80
N PHE A 220 -4.54 15.96 4.05
CA PHE A 220 -3.36 15.65 4.83
C PHE A 220 -3.34 14.16 5.16
N LEU A 221 -2.21 13.50 4.96
CA LEU A 221 -1.98 12.12 5.33
C LEU A 221 -0.96 12.07 6.47
N VAL A 222 -1.36 11.47 7.57
CA VAL A 222 -0.56 11.39 8.79
C VAL A 222 -0.45 9.94 9.26
N PRO A 223 0.60 9.60 10.03
CA PRO A 223 0.71 8.26 10.60
C PRO A 223 -0.39 8.00 11.63
N LEU A 224 -0.77 6.73 11.77
CA LEU A 224 -1.59 6.26 12.87
C LEU A 224 -0.80 6.39 14.18
N SER A 225 -1.46 6.84 15.25
CA SER A 225 -0.79 6.99 16.54
C SER A 225 -0.26 5.65 17.03
N GLY A 226 1.05 5.57 17.29
CA GLY A 226 1.71 4.37 17.80
C GLY A 226 2.05 3.30 16.75
N SER A 227 1.85 3.53 15.45
CA SER A 227 2.20 2.53 14.41
C SER A 227 3.65 2.56 13.92
N ALA A 228 4.45 3.53 14.37
CA ALA A 228 5.82 3.72 13.90
C ALA A 228 6.78 2.57 14.24
N GLU A 229 6.49 1.79 15.30
CA GLU A 229 7.38 0.72 15.80
C GLU A 229 7.72 -0.32 14.71
N LYS A 230 6.72 -0.68 13.89
CA LYS A 230 6.93 -1.65 12.81
C LYS A 230 7.86 -1.10 11.74
N LEU A 231 7.64 0.14 11.29
CA LEU A 231 8.51 0.78 10.30
C LEU A 231 9.94 0.94 10.82
N GLN A 232 10.11 1.34 12.08
CA GLN A 232 11.41 1.45 12.72
C GLN A 232 12.13 0.10 12.82
N THR A 233 11.43 -0.95 13.26
CA THR A 233 11.99 -2.30 13.37
C THR A 233 12.42 -2.85 12.01
N GLU A 234 11.58 -2.67 11.00
CA GLU A 234 11.89 -3.06 9.63
C GLU A 234 13.08 -2.27 9.06
N MET A 235 13.17 -0.98 9.37
CA MET A 235 14.31 -0.16 8.95
C MET A 235 15.62 -0.59 9.63
N LYS A 236 15.60 -0.85 10.95
CA LYS A 236 16.76 -1.40 11.67
C LYS A 236 17.21 -2.72 11.05
N ARG A 237 16.27 -3.58 10.65
CA ARG A 237 16.56 -4.85 9.99
C ARG A 237 17.25 -4.65 8.63
N VAL A 238 16.78 -3.71 7.82
CA VAL A 238 17.39 -3.39 6.52
C VAL A 238 18.81 -2.87 6.71
N LEU A 239 19.00 -1.89 7.59
CA LEU A 239 20.31 -1.31 7.89
C LEU A 239 21.28 -2.38 8.42
N ALA A 240 20.80 -3.31 9.26
CA ALA A 240 21.59 -4.44 9.73
C ALA A 240 22.04 -5.35 8.57
N TYR A 241 21.14 -5.73 7.66
CA TYR A 241 21.50 -6.55 6.50
C TYR A 241 22.44 -5.83 5.53
N GLU A 242 22.24 -4.53 5.29
CA GLU A 242 23.14 -3.71 4.46
C GLU A 242 24.54 -3.65 5.08
N ALA A 243 24.62 -3.40 6.40
CA ALA A 243 25.89 -3.38 7.12
C ALA A 243 26.61 -4.74 7.09
N ILE A 244 25.88 -5.85 7.26
CA ILE A 244 26.44 -7.20 7.16
C ILE A 244 26.93 -7.51 5.75
N GLY A 245 26.16 -7.15 4.73
CA GLY A 245 26.50 -7.41 3.33
C GLY A 245 27.72 -6.63 2.84
N ASN A 246 27.98 -5.47 3.43
CA ASN A 246 29.10 -4.59 3.06
C ASN A 246 30.35 -4.80 3.93
N ASP A 247 30.27 -5.59 5.00
CA ASP A 247 31.39 -5.82 5.92
C ASP A 247 32.26 -7.00 5.45
N ASN A 248 33.35 -6.66 4.74
CA ASN A 248 34.32 -7.63 4.22
C ASN A 248 35.12 -8.37 5.30
N SER A 249 35.05 -7.94 6.57
CA SER A 249 35.69 -8.66 7.68
C SER A 249 34.89 -9.89 8.11
N LEU A 250 33.59 -9.91 7.79
CA LEU A 250 32.74 -11.07 7.99
C LEU A 250 32.99 -12.07 6.88
N ASN A 251 33.62 -13.20 7.21
CA ASN A 251 33.81 -14.33 6.30
C ASN A 251 32.49 -15.09 6.07
N LEU A 252 31.49 -14.42 5.47
CA LEU A 252 30.19 -15.00 5.15
C LEU A 252 30.33 -16.06 4.06
N SER A 253 29.71 -17.23 4.28
CA SER A 253 29.59 -18.26 3.24
C SER A 253 28.72 -17.80 2.06
N ASP A 254 28.89 -18.43 0.90
CA ASP A 254 28.04 -18.16 -0.29
C ASP A 254 26.54 -18.32 0.01
N ALA A 255 26.18 -19.27 0.88
CA ALA A 255 24.81 -19.48 1.31
C ALA A 255 24.30 -18.29 2.14
N GLN A 256 25.10 -17.79 3.09
CA GLN A 256 24.76 -16.60 3.89
C GLN A 256 24.67 -15.35 3.02
N GLN A 257 25.59 -15.15 2.08
CA GLN A 257 25.53 -14.02 1.16
C GLN A 257 24.27 -14.06 0.28
N ARG A 258 23.86 -15.25 -0.20
CA ARG A 258 22.59 -15.43 -0.92
C ARG A 258 21.40 -15.09 -0.03
N GLU A 259 21.42 -15.52 1.24
CA GLU A 259 20.36 -15.21 2.20
C GLU A 259 20.27 -13.71 2.50
N VAL A 260 21.39 -13.01 2.73
CA VAL A 260 21.41 -11.55 2.91
C VAL A 260 20.78 -10.84 1.71
N ARG A 261 21.18 -11.19 0.48
CA ARG A 261 20.59 -10.60 -0.73
C ARG A 261 19.09 -10.88 -0.86
N LYS A 262 18.66 -12.09 -0.50
CA LYS A 262 17.23 -12.47 -0.51
C LYS A 262 16.44 -11.65 0.52
N GLN A 263 16.96 -11.52 1.74
CA GLN A 263 16.33 -10.75 2.81
C GLN A 263 16.27 -9.26 2.51
N LEU A 264 17.31 -8.68 1.91
CA LEU A 264 17.29 -7.28 1.46
C LEU A 264 16.21 -7.01 0.41
N ARG A 265 15.99 -7.95 -0.54
CA ARG A 265 14.89 -7.84 -1.51
C ARG A 265 13.54 -7.89 -0.82
N HIS A 266 13.33 -8.87 0.05
CA HIS A 266 12.06 -9.02 0.77
C HIS A 266 11.76 -7.84 1.71
N SER A 267 12.80 -7.28 2.33
CA SER A 267 12.65 -6.13 3.22
C SER A 267 12.21 -4.87 2.46
N GLY A 268 12.48 -4.76 1.16
CA GLY A 268 11.99 -3.65 0.34
C GLY A 268 10.46 -3.61 0.25
N ASP A 269 9.83 -4.77 0.03
CA ASP A 269 8.38 -4.91 0.01
C ASP A 269 7.79 -4.71 1.42
N ALA A 270 8.43 -5.32 2.43
CA ALA A 270 8.01 -5.18 3.83
C ALA A 270 8.07 -3.72 4.32
N LEU A 271 9.06 -2.93 3.86
CA LEU A 271 9.14 -1.50 4.15
C LEU A 271 8.00 -0.70 3.51
N ASN A 272 7.64 -1.00 2.27
CA ASN A 272 6.49 -0.35 1.63
C ASN A 272 5.19 -0.67 2.37
N ASP A 273 5.00 -1.94 2.76
CA ASP A 273 3.87 -2.36 3.57
C ASP A 273 3.86 -1.66 4.93
N ALA A 274 5.02 -1.54 5.59
CA ALA A 274 5.14 -0.83 6.84
C ALA A 274 4.80 0.66 6.70
N VAL A 275 5.22 1.33 5.62
CA VAL A 275 4.83 2.73 5.34
C VAL A 275 3.32 2.85 5.12
N CYS A 276 2.69 1.96 4.34
CA CYS A 276 1.25 1.96 4.12
C CYS A 276 0.46 1.66 5.40
N GLN A 277 1.02 0.84 6.29
CA GLN A 277 0.45 0.57 7.60
C GLN A 277 0.64 1.74 8.56
N ASP A 278 1.71 2.51 8.44
CA ASP A 278 1.93 3.67 9.28
C ASP A 278 1.07 4.84 8.81
N TYR A 279 1.22 5.25 7.55
CA TYR A 279 0.53 6.39 6.91
C TYR A 279 -0.85 6.01 6.37
N ARG A 280 -1.86 6.03 7.24
CA ARG A 280 -3.24 5.67 6.86
C ARG A 280 -4.32 6.62 7.33
N ILE A 281 -3.99 7.66 8.11
CA ILE A 281 -4.98 8.60 8.62
C ILE A 281 -5.06 9.79 7.67
N LEU A 282 -6.18 9.89 6.95
CA LEU A 282 -6.47 10.97 6.03
C LEU A 282 -7.30 12.06 6.74
N LEU A 283 -6.77 13.26 6.82
CA LEU A 283 -7.49 14.43 7.32
C LEU A 283 -8.10 15.19 6.14
N ILE A 284 -9.43 15.25 6.14
CA ILE A 284 -10.24 15.86 5.09
C ILE A 284 -10.78 17.20 5.62
N PRO A 285 -10.55 18.33 4.94
CA PRO A 285 -11.11 19.61 5.34
C PRO A 285 -12.63 19.60 5.31
N THR A 286 -13.22 20.09 6.39
CA THR A 286 -14.65 20.32 6.58
C THR A 286 -14.87 21.78 6.98
N ARG A 287 -16.13 22.19 7.13
CA ARG A 287 -16.47 23.56 7.53
C ARG A 287 -15.84 23.97 8.86
N ASP A 288 -15.81 23.05 9.83
CA ASP A 288 -15.44 23.32 11.23
C ASP A 288 -14.09 22.70 11.63
N GLY A 289 -13.25 22.34 10.65
CA GLY A 289 -11.94 21.74 10.89
C GLY A 289 -11.68 20.53 9.99
N PHE A 290 -11.20 19.43 10.57
CA PHE A 290 -10.84 18.22 9.83
C PHE A 290 -11.64 17.01 10.28
N ARG A 291 -12.07 16.20 9.31
CA ARG A 291 -12.55 14.84 9.55
C ARG A 291 -11.41 13.87 9.29
N ALA A 292 -11.10 13.03 10.27
CA ALA A 292 -10.14 11.94 10.11
C ALA A 292 -10.83 10.70 9.54
N GLU A 293 -10.25 10.13 8.50
CA GLU A 293 -10.67 8.87 7.89
C GLU A 293 -9.49 7.89 7.96
N ASP A 294 -9.73 6.67 8.47
CA ASP A 294 -8.74 5.59 8.40
C ASP A 294 -8.90 4.86 7.06
N LEU A 295 -7.84 4.89 6.24
CA LEU A 295 -7.79 4.22 4.94
C LEU A 295 -7.75 2.68 5.06
N GLY A 296 -7.59 2.15 6.27
CA GLY A 296 -7.47 0.73 6.56
C GLY A 296 -6.19 0.11 6.01
N LEU A 297 -6.04 -1.20 6.22
CA LEU A 297 -4.91 -1.97 5.70
C LEU A 297 -5.05 -2.20 4.18
N PRO A 298 -3.94 -2.21 3.42
CA PRO A 298 -3.99 -2.66 2.03
C PRO A 298 -4.40 -4.14 1.96
N ALA A 299 -5.19 -4.50 0.95
CA ALA A 299 -5.47 -5.89 0.64
C ALA A 299 -4.17 -6.60 0.23
N HIS A 300 -3.91 -7.78 0.80
CA HIS A 300 -2.68 -8.53 0.53
C HIS A 300 -2.48 -8.72 -0.99
N GLY A 301 -1.30 -8.36 -1.50
CA GLY A 301 -0.94 -8.55 -2.90
C GLY A 301 -1.41 -7.45 -3.87
N MET A 302 -2.14 -6.42 -3.41
CA MET A 302 -2.39 -5.22 -4.22
C MET A 302 -1.26 -4.20 -4.02
N ASN A 303 -0.50 -3.96 -5.08
CA ASN A 303 0.55 -2.93 -5.10
C ASN A 303 -0.01 -1.56 -5.53
N THR A 304 -1.19 -1.20 -4.99
CA THR A 304 -1.82 0.11 -5.28
C THR A 304 -1.05 1.18 -4.54
N ARG A 305 -0.72 2.26 -5.24
CA ARG A 305 0.01 3.36 -4.61
C ARG A 305 -0.87 4.07 -3.58
N LEU A 306 -0.26 4.62 -2.54
CA LEU A 306 -1.02 5.23 -1.44
C LEU A 306 -1.73 6.52 -1.86
N ASP A 307 -1.16 7.29 -2.78
CA ASP A 307 -1.81 8.45 -3.40
C ASP A 307 -3.05 8.06 -4.22
N GLU A 308 -2.97 6.97 -4.99
CA GLU A 308 -4.11 6.38 -5.70
C GLU A 308 -5.18 5.88 -4.74
N LYS A 309 -4.79 5.15 -3.67
CA LYS A 309 -5.71 4.67 -2.64
C LYS A 309 -6.45 5.82 -1.94
N VAL A 310 -5.75 6.92 -1.64
CA VAL A 310 -6.37 8.14 -1.09
C VAL A 310 -7.41 8.68 -2.07
N TYR A 311 -7.05 8.84 -3.34
CA TYR A 311 -7.94 9.35 -4.38
C TYR A 311 -9.19 8.46 -4.56
N GLU A 312 -9.02 7.15 -4.65
CA GLU A 312 -10.11 6.18 -4.76
C GLU A 312 -11.03 6.22 -3.55
N THR A 313 -10.46 6.31 -2.34
CA THR A 313 -11.23 6.41 -1.10
C THR A 313 -12.07 7.69 -1.08
N LEU A 314 -11.48 8.82 -1.48
CA LEU A 314 -12.19 10.10 -1.58
C LEU A 314 -13.34 10.03 -2.60
N CYS A 315 -13.15 9.34 -3.73
CA CYS A 315 -14.21 9.14 -4.73
C CYS A 315 -15.32 8.22 -4.20
N MET A 316 -14.96 7.07 -3.62
CA MET A 316 -15.90 6.10 -3.05
C MET A 316 -16.76 6.72 -1.94
N LYS A 317 -16.17 7.60 -1.12
CA LYS A 317 -16.87 8.28 -0.02
C LYS A 317 -17.65 9.53 -0.47
N GLY A 318 -17.60 9.88 -1.77
CA GLY A 318 -18.29 11.05 -2.31
C GLY A 318 -17.65 12.39 -1.92
N GLU A 319 -16.43 12.39 -1.37
CA GLU A 319 -15.66 13.60 -1.07
C GLU A 319 -15.09 14.24 -2.35
N LEU A 320 -14.84 13.41 -3.37
CA LEU A 320 -14.53 13.80 -4.75
C LEU A 320 -15.57 13.21 -5.70
N LEU A 321 -16.14 14.04 -6.58
CA LEU A 321 -17.05 13.59 -7.63
C LEU A 321 -16.36 13.63 -8.99
N SER A 322 -16.20 12.45 -9.59
CA SER A 322 -15.74 12.26 -10.96
C SER A 322 -16.84 12.42 -12.01
N SER A 323 -18.10 12.46 -11.57
CA SER A 323 -19.28 12.72 -12.40
C SER A 323 -20.34 13.44 -11.59
N ILE A 324 -21.10 14.33 -12.24
CA ILE A 324 -22.25 15.03 -11.65
C ILE A 324 -23.41 15.00 -12.64
N GLY A 325 -24.56 14.50 -12.18
CA GLY A 325 -25.76 14.39 -13.01
C GLY A 325 -26.35 15.77 -13.35
N PRO A 326 -26.81 16.00 -14.59
CA PRO A 326 -27.37 17.28 -15.00
C PRO A 326 -28.53 17.76 -14.13
N ARG A 327 -29.43 16.85 -13.74
CA ARG A 327 -30.56 17.17 -12.87
C ARG A 327 -30.12 17.70 -11.51
N ASN A 328 -29.02 17.19 -10.95
CA ASN A 328 -28.48 17.67 -9.68
C ASN A 328 -27.91 19.09 -9.83
N ILE A 329 -27.31 19.41 -10.98
CA ILE A 329 -26.86 20.78 -11.27
C ILE A 329 -28.06 21.72 -11.32
N ALA A 330 -29.11 21.36 -12.06
CA ALA A 330 -30.32 22.17 -12.20
C ALA A 330 -30.99 22.44 -10.84
N ILE A 331 -31.23 21.38 -10.06
CA ILE A 331 -31.91 21.47 -8.76
C ILE A 331 -31.09 22.29 -7.76
N ARG A 332 -29.76 22.11 -7.75
CA ARG A 332 -28.91 22.72 -6.72
C ARG A 332 -28.58 24.19 -7.01
N TYR A 333 -28.43 24.57 -8.28
CA TYR A 333 -27.90 25.88 -8.63
C TYR A 333 -28.90 26.77 -9.37
N LEU A 334 -29.79 26.20 -10.19
CA LEU A 334 -30.73 26.97 -11.01
C LEU A 334 -32.15 27.06 -10.43
N LYS A 335 -32.46 26.38 -9.33
CA LYS A 335 -33.81 26.40 -8.74
C LYS A 335 -34.28 27.82 -8.38
N ASP A 336 -33.39 28.60 -7.76
CA ASP A 336 -33.69 29.95 -7.26
C ASP A 336 -32.95 31.05 -8.07
N ASN A 337 -32.27 30.67 -9.16
CA ASN A 337 -31.50 31.59 -9.99
C ASN A 337 -31.86 31.42 -11.47
N ASP A 338 -32.08 32.53 -12.15
CA ASP A 338 -32.30 32.57 -13.60
C ASP A 338 -31.05 32.15 -14.39
N THR A 339 -29.88 32.57 -13.92
CA THR A 339 -28.58 32.25 -14.51
C THR A 339 -27.51 32.04 -13.44
N VAL A 340 -26.54 31.17 -13.71
CA VAL A 340 -25.39 30.92 -12.82
C VAL A 340 -24.10 30.81 -13.61
N SER A 341 -23.03 31.47 -13.16
CA SER A 341 -21.71 31.41 -13.81
C SER A 341 -21.07 30.02 -13.64
N THR A 342 -20.58 29.45 -14.75
CA THR A 342 -19.89 28.16 -14.74
C THR A 342 -18.53 28.24 -14.05
N ALA A 343 -17.83 29.39 -14.17
CA ALA A 343 -16.61 29.67 -13.41
C ALA A 343 -16.87 29.73 -11.89
N GLN A 344 -17.99 30.29 -11.46
CA GLN A 344 -18.37 30.33 -10.04
C GLN A 344 -18.70 28.94 -9.50
N LEU A 345 -19.41 28.11 -10.27
CA LEU A 345 -19.69 26.71 -9.90
C LEU A 345 -18.39 25.93 -9.66
N TYR A 346 -17.43 26.04 -10.58
CA TYR A 346 -16.15 25.37 -10.42
C TYR A 346 -15.34 25.93 -9.26
N SER A 347 -15.17 27.26 -9.19
CA SER A 347 -14.32 27.90 -8.18
C SER A 347 -14.85 27.75 -6.76
N SER A 348 -16.17 27.80 -6.55
CA SER A 348 -16.77 27.60 -5.22
C SER A 348 -16.46 26.21 -4.65
N SER A 349 -16.52 25.16 -5.49
CA SER A 349 -16.21 23.79 -5.09
C SER A 349 -14.76 23.60 -4.61
N LEU A 350 -13.83 24.48 -5.04
CA LEU A 350 -12.42 24.43 -4.67
C LEU A 350 -12.06 25.32 -3.47
N ARG A 351 -12.90 26.31 -3.14
CA ARG A 351 -12.58 27.36 -2.15
C ARG A 351 -13.16 27.13 -0.77
N THR A 352 -14.28 26.42 -0.69
CA THR A 352 -15.08 26.29 0.54
C THR A 352 -14.90 24.92 1.18
N PRO A 353 -14.19 24.81 2.32
CA PRO A 353 -14.08 23.55 3.06
C PRO A 353 -15.45 22.95 3.40
N GLY A 354 -15.59 21.64 3.22
CA GLY A 354 -16.85 20.91 3.46
C GLY A 354 -17.84 20.91 2.29
N GLU A 355 -17.62 21.73 1.25
CA GLU A 355 -18.36 21.57 0.00
C GLU A 355 -17.89 20.36 -0.78
N THR A 356 -18.81 19.73 -1.51
CA THR A 356 -18.49 18.60 -2.38
C THR A 356 -17.54 19.04 -3.49
N ARG A 357 -16.41 18.35 -3.62
CA ARG A 357 -15.38 18.67 -4.62
C ARG A 357 -15.72 17.97 -5.92
N VAL A 358 -16.04 18.74 -6.95
CA VAL A 358 -16.38 18.20 -8.27
C VAL A 358 -15.21 18.45 -9.21
N LEU A 359 -14.73 17.41 -9.87
CA LEU A 359 -13.60 17.53 -10.79
C LEU A 359 -13.99 18.40 -12.00
N ARG A 360 -13.01 19.11 -12.57
CA ARG A 360 -13.23 20.00 -13.72
C ARG A 360 -13.94 19.29 -14.88
N GLU A 361 -13.47 18.08 -15.22
CA GLU A 361 -14.06 17.27 -16.29
C GLU A 361 -15.48 16.78 -15.97
N ALA A 362 -15.79 16.57 -14.69
CA ALA A 362 -17.12 16.20 -14.24
C ALA A 362 -18.10 17.37 -14.46
N TRP A 363 -17.69 18.60 -14.14
CA TRP A 363 -18.47 19.81 -14.45
C TRP A 363 -18.73 19.95 -15.94
N ILE A 364 -17.69 19.86 -16.77
CA ILE A 364 -17.78 19.99 -18.23
C ILE A 364 -18.75 18.95 -18.80
N THR A 365 -18.60 17.69 -18.38
CA THR A 365 -19.43 16.59 -18.87
C THR A 365 -20.88 16.74 -18.42
N GLY A 366 -21.11 17.07 -17.14
CA GLY A 366 -22.45 17.27 -16.58
C GLY A 366 -23.20 18.45 -17.20
N ILE A 367 -22.50 19.57 -17.45
CA ILE A 367 -23.09 20.73 -18.13
C ILE A 367 -23.43 20.39 -19.58
N ARG A 368 -22.50 19.76 -20.32
CA ARG A 368 -22.73 19.33 -21.71
C ARG A 368 -23.95 18.42 -21.82
N GLN A 369 -24.07 17.43 -20.93
CA GLN A 369 -25.22 16.54 -20.89
C GLN A 369 -26.52 17.28 -20.53
N GLY A 370 -26.47 18.25 -19.62
CA GLY A 370 -27.63 19.05 -19.26
C GLY A 370 -28.16 19.94 -20.38
N VAL A 371 -27.26 20.51 -21.17
CA VAL A 371 -27.61 21.27 -22.38
C VAL A 371 -28.26 20.36 -23.41
N ALA A 372 -27.67 19.19 -23.69
CA ALA A 372 -28.21 18.22 -24.64
C ALA A 372 -29.60 17.70 -24.23
N GLN A 373 -29.82 17.47 -22.93
CA GLN A 373 -31.08 16.97 -22.37
C GLN A 373 -32.14 18.07 -22.13
N GLY A 374 -31.82 19.34 -22.41
CA GLY A 374 -32.71 20.47 -22.17
C GLY A 374 -33.02 20.74 -20.69
N GLN A 375 -32.16 20.29 -19.77
CA GLN A 375 -32.29 20.58 -18.32
C GLN A 375 -31.97 22.04 -17.99
N PHE A 376 -31.10 22.65 -18.79
CA PHE A 376 -30.73 24.07 -18.78
C PHE A 376 -30.02 24.42 -20.09
N GLY A 377 -30.00 25.70 -20.45
CA GLY A 377 -29.17 26.19 -21.56
C GLY A 377 -27.79 26.64 -21.08
N ILE A 378 -26.93 26.99 -22.03
CA ILE A 378 -25.65 27.64 -21.79
C ILE A 378 -25.53 28.87 -22.68
N GLY A 379 -24.88 29.92 -22.16
CA GLY A 379 -24.69 31.16 -22.89
C GLY A 379 -23.57 32.02 -22.31
N GLU A 380 -23.51 33.25 -22.76
CA GLU A 380 -22.53 34.23 -22.33
C GLU A 380 -23.19 35.46 -21.71
N ARG A 381 -22.56 36.01 -20.68
CA ARG A 381 -22.96 37.25 -20.05
C ARG A 381 -22.21 38.42 -20.68
N MET A 382 -22.93 39.30 -21.38
CA MET A 382 -22.38 40.51 -22.00
C MET A 382 -23.19 41.73 -21.56
N GLY A 383 -22.51 42.74 -20.99
CA GLY A 383 -23.15 44.02 -20.65
C GLY A 383 -24.27 43.96 -19.59
N GLY A 384 -24.36 42.87 -18.82
CA GLY A 384 -25.43 42.64 -17.84
C GLY A 384 -26.58 41.78 -18.36
N GLU A 385 -26.67 41.60 -19.67
CA GLU A 385 -27.62 40.70 -20.33
C GLU A 385 -27.00 39.31 -20.55
N CYS A 386 -27.86 38.30 -20.57
CA CYS A 386 -27.48 36.91 -20.82
C CYS A 386 -27.93 36.53 -22.22
N ILE A 387 -26.99 36.09 -23.06
CA ILE A 387 -27.26 35.69 -24.45
C ILE A 387 -27.14 34.16 -24.52
N PRO A 388 -28.24 33.42 -24.75
CA PRO A 388 -28.20 31.98 -24.91
C PRO A 388 -27.38 31.59 -26.14
N ARG A 389 -26.48 30.61 -25.96
CA ARG A 389 -25.65 30.05 -27.03
C ARG A 389 -26.14 28.68 -27.49
N ALA A 390 -26.58 27.83 -26.56
CA ALA A 390 -27.07 26.49 -26.88
C ALA A 390 -28.11 25.98 -25.87
N PHE A 391 -29.12 25.27 -26.38
CA PHE A 391 -30.16 24.58 -25.63
C PHE A 391 -30.66 23.40 -26.46
N MET A 392 -30.79 22.21 -25.85
CA MET A 392 -31.15 20.96 -26.55
C MET A 392 -30.22 20.63 -27.73
N GLN A 393 -28.91 20.83 -27.54
CA GLN A 393 -27.88 20.58 -28.55
C GLN A 393 -26.84 19.58 -28.05
N GLU A 394 -26.56 18.53 -28.83
CA GLU A 394 -25.66 17.44 -28.42
C GLU A 394 -24.19 17.86 -28.35
N ALA A 395 -23.74 18.68 -29.30
CA ALA A 395 -22.37 19.16 -29.38
C ALA A 395 -22.29 20.61 -28.88
N VAL A 396 -21.88 20.77 -27.62
CA VAL A 396 -21.61 22.08 -27.03
C VAL A 396 -20.23 22.11 -26.38
N GLU A 397 -19.52 23.21 -26.63
CA GLU A 397 -18.26 23.52 -25.97
C GLU A 397 -18.55 24.10 -24.59
N VAL A 398 -17.91 23.58 -23.55
CA VAL A 398 -18.04 24.08 -22.17
C VAL A 398 -16.64 24.39 -21.69
N THR A 399 -16.42 25.64 -21.33
CA THR A 399 -15.08 26.16 -21.01
C THR A 399 -14.87 26.40 -19.52
N LEU A 400 -15.97 26.60 -18.77
CA LEU A 400 -15.96 27.11 -17.40
C LEU A 400 -15.33 28.51 -17.29
N GLY A 401 -15.50 29.34 -18.34
CA GLY A 401 -14.98 30.70 -18.42
C GLY A 401 -15.81 31.70 -17.61
N ASP A 402 -15.20 32.86 -17.30
CA ASP A 402 -15.80 33.88 -16.42
C ASP A 402 -17.14 34.44 -16.93
N ASN A 403 -17.30 34.53 -18.26
CA ASN A 403 -18.51 35.02 -18.90
C ASN A 403 -19.52 33.92 -19.21
N GLU A 404 -19.16 32.64 -19.07
CA GLU A 404 -20.03 31.51 -19.42
C GLU A 404 -21.02 31.23 -18.28
N VAL A 405 -22.30 31.10 -18.63
CA VAL A 405 -23.40 30.90 -17.67
C VAL A 405 -24.30 29.75 -18.09
N ILE A 406 -24.81 28.99 -17.11
CA ILE A 406 -25.98 28.12 -17.29
C ILE A 406 -27.26 28.93 -17.08
N ILE A 407 -28.29 28.61 -17.85
CA ILE A 407 -29.50 29.42 -17.99
C ILE A 407 -30.73 28.54 -17.77
N GLN A 408 -31.74 29.05 -17.06
CA GLN A 408 -33.01 28.33 -16.93
C GLN A 408 -33.67 28.03 -18.30
N PRO A 409 -34.26 26.84 -18.49
CA PRO A 409 -34.91 26.45 -19.76
C PRO A 409 -35.97 27.44 -20.27
N SER A 410 -36.73 28.05 -19.35
CA SER A 410 -37.77 29.03 -19.65
C SER A 410 -37.23 30.24 -20.41
N LEU A 411 -36.05 30.72 -20.05
CA LEU A 411 -35.42 31.90 -20.65
C LEU A 411 -34.80 31.59 -22.02
N CYS A 412 -34.24 30.40 -22.18
CA CYS A 412 -33.72 29.95 -23.48
C CYS A 412 -34.83 29.87 -24.55
N THR A 413 -36.00 29.37 -24.16
CA THR A 413 -37.14 29.21 -25.07
C THR A 413 -37.75 30.55 -25.47
N GLN A 414 -37.62 31.60 -24.65
CA GLN A 414 -38.16 32.94 -24.94
C GLN A 414 -37.25 33.78 -25.85
N GLN A 415 -35.92 33.66 -25.69
CA GLN A 415 -34.94 34.48 -26.43
C GLN A 415 -34.47 33.86 -27.75
N MET A 416 -34.65 32.55 -27.95
CA MET A 416 -34.33 31.87 -29.21
C MET A 416 -35.48 31.92 -30.26
N VAL A 417 -36.57 32.64 -29.97
CA VAL A 417 -37.81 32.70 -30.79
C VAL A 417 -37.93 33.98 -31.66
N GLU A 418 -36.89 34.81 -31.77
CA GLU A 418 -36.86 35.84 -32.83
C GLU A 418 -35.99 35.43 -34.02
N PRO A 419 -36.54 34.75 -35.03
CA PRO A 419 -36.03 34.89 -36.39
C PRO A 419 -36.65 36.13 -37.03
N GLU A 420 -35.80 37.06 -37.47
CA GLU A 420 -36.18 38.11 -38.43
C GLU A 420 -36.87 37.47 -39.64
N VAL A 421 -38.15 37.79 -39.83
CA VAL A 421 -38.94 37.34 -40.97
C VAL A 421 -38.58 38.17 -42.19
N THR A 422 -37.67 37.69 -43.03
CA THR A 422 -37.60 38.14 -44.44
C THR A 422 -38.61 37.35 -45.28
N PRO A 423 -39.36 37.99 -46.19
CA PRO A 423 -40.45 37.35 -46.91
C PRO A 423 -39.94 36.41 -48.01
N VAL A 424 -40.53 35.23 -48.07
CA VAL A 424 -40.34 34.21 -49.12
C VAL A 424 -41.23 34.55 -50.33
N PRO A 425 -40.75 34.44 -51.59
CA PRO A 425 -41.61 34.26 -52.76
C PRO A 425 -41.91 32.77 -53.00
N GLU A 426 -43.17 32.48 -53.32
CA GLU A 426 -43.76 31.16 -53.65
C GLU A 426 -43.48 30.76 -55.15
N PRO A 427 -43.86 29.54 -55.63
CA PRO A 427 -43.04 28.33 -55.62
C PRO A 427 -42.74 27.77 -57.04
N ALA A 428 -41.78 26.83 -57.12
CA ALA A 428 -41.56 25.95 -58.28
C ALA A 428 -41.12 24.55 -57.77
N PRO A 429 -41.28 23.47 -58.56
CA PRO A 429 -42.11 22.32 -58.19
C PRO A 429 -41.39 21.24 -57.36
N LEU A 430 -42.21 20.46 -56.67
CA LEU A 430 -41.88 19.25 -55.89
C LEU A 430 -40.88 18.31 -56.60
N PRO A 431 -39.84 17.85 -55.88
CA PRO A 431 -39.31 16.51 -56.04
C PRO A 431 -39.61 15.65 -54.81
N SER A 432 -40.32 14.55 -55.08
CA SER A 432 -40.24 13.19 -54.52
C SER A 432 -40.14 12.96 -53.00
N PRO A 433 -40.84 11.95 -52.46
CA PRO A 433 -40.82 11.65 -51.03
C PRO A 433 -39.42 11.26 -50.56
N ARG A 434 -38.90 11.95 -49.54
CA ARG A 434 -37.73 11.48 -48.78
C ARG A 434 -38.07 10.14 -48.12
N PRO A 435 -37.17 9.15 -48.17
CA PRO A 435 -37.39 7.86 -47.56
C PRO A 435 -37.45 8.02 -46.04
N THR A 436 -38.39 7.33 -45.42
CA THR A 436 -38.37 7.00 -43.98
C THR A 436 -36.98 6.47 -43.59
N PRO A 437 -36.48 6.76 -42.38
CA PRO A 437 -35.19 6.23 -41.95
C PRO A 437 -35.29 4.70 -41.96
N VAL A 438 -34.56 4.07 -42.87
CA VAL A 438 -34.33 2.63 -42.84
C VAL A 438 -33.41 2.40 -41.62
N PRO A 439 -33.75 1.48 -40.70
CA PRO A 439 -32.86 1.13 -39.61
C PRO A 439 -31.52 0.69 -40.20
N SER A 440 -30.43 1.33 -39.77
CA SER A 440 -29.09 0.91 -40.18
C SER A 440 -28.88 -0.54 -39.73
N PRO A 441 -28.35 -1.44 -40.59
CA PRO A 441 -28.11 -2.81 -40.18
C PRO A 441 -27.11 -2.85 -39.02
N PRO A 442 -27.28 -3.79 -38.06
CA PRO A 442 -26.37 -3.91 -36.92
C PRO A 442 -24.96 -4.20 -37.42
N ILE A 443 -24.02 -3.31 -37.09
CA ILE A 443 -22.61 -3.46 -37.42
C ILE A 443 -22.01 -4.41 -36.38
N GLY A 444 -21.83 -5.67 -36.74
CA GLY A 444 -21.20 -6.69 -35.89
C GLY A 444 -19.73 -6.90 -36.26
N ILE A 445 -18.82 -6.72 -35.31
CA ILE A 445 -17.40 -7.08 -35.46
C ILE A 445 -17.14 -8.35 -34.66
N ARG A 446 -16.69 -9.42 -35.32
CA ARG A 446 -16.29 -10.68 -34.68
C ARG A 446 -14.77 -10.78 -34.61
N PHE A 447 -14.23 -10.97 -33.41
CA PHE A 447 -12.81 -11.18 -33.17
C PHE A 447 -12.60 -12.30 -32.15
N THR A 448 -11.43 -12.95 -32.19
CA THR A 448 -11.07 -14.02 -31.25
C THR A 448 -10.06 -13.49 -30.23
N LEU A 449 -10.34 -13.69 -28.94
CA LEU A 449 -9.48 -13.21 -27.86
C LEU A 449 -8.48 -14.29 -27.40
N PRO A 450 -7.17 -14.01 -27.37
CA PRO A 450 -6.20 -14.87 -26.70
C PRO A 450 -6.32 -14.77 -25.17
N GLN A 451 -5.99 -15.84 -24.47
CA GLN A 451 -6.13 -15.97 -23.01
C GLN A 451 -5.41 -14.83 -22.27
N GLY A 452 -6.08 -14.25 -21.26
CA GLY A 452 -5.52 -13.20 -20.40
C GLY A 452 -5.57 -11.76 -20.96
N ARG A 453 -6.21 -11.50 -22.10
CA ARG A 453 -6.29 -10.16 -22.72
C ARG A 453 -7.67 -9.49 -22.67
N VAL A 454 -8.60 -10.02 -21.87
CA VAL A 454 -9.98 -9.48 -21.73
C VAL A 454 -9.98 -8.03 -21.22
N SER A 455 -9.06 -7.67 -20.33
CA SER A 455 -8.89 -6.32 -19.77
C SER A 455 -8.67 -5.24 -20.84
N ASN A 456 -7.97 -5.59 -21.93
CA ASN A 456 -7.67 -4.64 -23.00
C ASN A 456 -8.92 -4.35 -23.84
N VAL A 457 -9.82 -5.32 -23.99
CA VAL A 457 -11.07 -5.16 -24.74
C VAL A 457 -12.13 -4.45 -23.90
N ALA A 458 -12.16 -4.69 -22.59
CA ALA A 458 -13.07 -3.97 -21.68
C ALA A 458 -12.89 -2.45 -21.76
N GLN A 459 -11.66 -1.97 -21.89
CA GLN A 459 -11.37 -0.54 -22.10
C GLN A 459 -11.93 -0.02 -23.43
N CYS A 460 -11.83 -0.79 -24.50
CA CYS A 460 -12.39 -0.43 -25.81
C CYS A 460 -13.93 -0.45 -25.81
N LEU A 461 -14.55 -1.41 -25.12
CA LEU A 461 -16.01 -1.50 -25.01
C LEU A 461 -16.59 -0.34 -24.20
N ASN A 462 -15.94 0.06 -23.10
CA ASN A 462 -16.37 1.20 -22.29
C ASN A 462 -16.31 2.54 -23.05
N ALA A 463 -15.45 2.66 -24.07
CA ALA A 463 -15.35 3.86 -24.89
C ALA A 463 -16.53 4.04 -25.88
N LEU A 464 -17.32 2.98 -26.15
CA LEU A 464 -18.40 3.03 -27.14
C LEU A 464 -19.68 3.70 -26.62
N GLY A 465 -19.81 3.95 -25.31
CA GLY A 465 -20.91 4.73 -24.71
C GLY A 465 -22.32 4.21 -25.00
N THR A 466 -22.47 2.96 -25.47
CA THR A 466 -23.72 2.34 -25.93
C THR A 466 -23.83 0.91 -25.40
N SER A 467 -25.05 0.35 -25.39
CA SER A 467 -25.28 -1.04 -24.98
C SER A 467 -24.72 -2.00 -26.02
N VAL A 468 -23.76 -2.84 -25.63
CA VAL A 468 -23.12 -3.83 -26.50
C VAL A 468 -23.61 -5.23 -26.11
N GLN A 469 -24.06 -6.01 -27.10
CA GLN A 469 -24.29 -7.45 -26.93
C GLN A 469 -22.99 -8.22 -27.19
N ILE A 470 -22.61 -9.11 -26.26
CA ILE A 470 -21.37 -9.88 -26.32
C ILE A 470 -21.72 -11.37 -26.35
N ASP A 471 -21.46 -12.02 -27.48
CA ASP A 471 -21.57 -13.48 -27.60
C ASP A 471 -20.27 -14.15 -27.13
N LEU A 472 -20.33 -14.85 -26.00
CA LEU A 472 -19.21 -15.66 -25.51
C LEU A 472 -19.31 -17.07 -26.09
N ARG A 473 -18.39 -17.42 -27.00
CA ARG A 473 -18.27 -18.78 -27.55
C ARG A 473 -16.90 -19.35 -27.24
N ALA A 474 -16.86 -20.49 -26.56
CA ALA A 474 -15.64 -21.26 -26.34
C ALA A 474 -15.52 -22.33 -27.45
N PRO A 475 -14.65 -22.14 -28.46
CA PRO A 475 -14.43 -23.18 -29.45
C PRO A 475 -13.74 -24.38 -28.78
N ALA A 476 -14.40 -25.54 -28.83
CA ALA A 476 -13.98 -26.83 -28.26
C ALA A 476 -14.09 -26.97 -26.72
N GLY A 477 -15.31 -26.93 -26.16
CA GLY A 477 -15.72 -27.73 -24.99
C GLY A 477 -14.84 -27.70 -23.73
N GLN A 478 -14.07 -26.63 -23.50
CA GLN A 478 -13.06 -26.52 -22.42
C GLN A 478 -13.57 -25.76 -21.18
N ILE A 479 -14.88 -25.62 -21.01
CA ILE A 479 -15.46 -25.07 -19.78
C ILE A 479 -16.18 -26.22 -19.07
N SER A 480 -15.78 -26.51 -17.83
CA SER A 480 -16.52 -27.46 -16.98
C SER A 480 -17.89 -26.88 -16.63
N GLN A 481 -18.89 -27.75 -16.43
CA GLN A 481 -20.25 -27.32 -16.10
C GLN A 481 -20.29 -26.41 -14.86
N ASP A 482 -19.49 -26.74 -13.83
CA ASP A 482 -19.34 -25.92 -12.62
C ASP A 482 -18.80 -24.50 -12.91
N ALA A 483 -17.82 -24.38 -13.81
CA ALA A 483 -17.23 -23.08 -14.17
C ALA A 483 -18.18 -22.24 -15.04
N TYR A 484 -19.07 -22.89 -15.80
CA TYR A 484 -20.13 -22.23 -16.56
C TYR A 484 -21.22 -21.68 -15.63
N GLU A 485 -21.65 -22.46 -14.63
CA GLU A 485 -22.63 -22.03 -13.63
C GLU A 485 -22.11 -20.88 -12.76
N GLU A 486 -20.85 -20.96 -12.32
CA GLU A 486 -20.19 -19.88 -11.57
C GLU A 486 -20.10 -18.58 -12.40
N LEU A 487 -19.83 -18.68 -13.71
CA LEU A 487 -19.82 -17.52 -14.60
C LEU A 487 -21.21 -16.88 -14.71
N LEU A 488 -22.27 -17.68 -14.86
CA LEU A 488 -23.65 -17.19 -14.94
C LEU A 488 -24.07 -16.48 -13.65
N GLU A 489 -23.71 -17.04 -12.50
CA GLU A 489 -24.03 -16.45 -11.19
C GLU A 489 -23.30 -15.13 -10.98
N ASN A 490 -22.03 -15.06 -11.37
CA ASN A 490 -21.25 -13.81 -11.33
C ASN A 490 -21.84 -12.72 -12.24
N LEU A 491 -22.26 -13.07 -13.47
CA LEU A 491 -22.90 -12.12 -14.39
C LEU A 491 -24.25 -11.62 -13.86
N ARG A 492 -25.05 -12.50 -13.26
CA ARG A 492 -26.33 -12.12 -12.62
C ARG A 492 -26.10 -11.22 -11.39
N THR A 493 -25.07 -11.49 -10.61
CA THR A 493 -24.69 -10.66 -9.44
C THR A 493 -24.27 -9.24 -9.86
N LEU A 494 -23.70 -9.11 -11.06
CA LEU A 494 -23.35 -7.82 -11.69
C LEU A 494 -24.56 -7.12 -12.35
N GLY A 495 -25.77 -7.67 -12.26
CA GLY A 495 -26.99 -7.08 -12.82
C GLY A 495 -27.08 -7.18 -14.35
N ILE A 496 -26.29 -8.04 -14.98
CA ILE A 496 -26.28 -8.24 -16.43
C ILE A 496 -27.39 -9.22 -16.81
N VAL A 497 -28.26 -8.83 -17.76
CA VAL A 497 -29.29 -9.72 -18.32
C VAL A 497 -28.60 -10.73 -19.23
N VAL A 498 -28.72 -12.01 -18.90
CA VAL A 498 -28.13 -13.11 -19.69
C VAL A 498 -29.24 -13.83 -20.44
N GLU A 499 -29.13 -13.85 -21.77
CA GLU A 499 -29.90 -14.75 -22.64
C GLU A 499 -28.99 -15.90 -23.06
N GLU A 500 -29.44 -17.14 -22.85
CA GLU A 500 -28.69 -18.33 -23.27
C GLU A 500 -28.87 -18.51 -24.80
N VAL A 501 -27.76 -18.62 -25.54
CA VAL A 501 -27.70 -18.69 -27.02
C VAL A 501 -27.24 -20.05 -27.50
#